data_AF-A0A0M2PPP2-F1
#
_entry.id   AF-A0A0M2PPP2-F1
#
_cell.length_a   1.000
_cell.length_b   1.000
_cell.length_c   1.000
_cell.angle_alpha   90.00
_cell.angle_beta   90.00
_cell.angle_gamma   90.00
#
_symmetry.space_group_name_H-M   'P 1'
#
loop_
_entity.id
_entity.type
_entity.pdbx_description
1 polymer ?
#
loop_
_entity_poly.entity_id
_entity_poly.type
_entity_poly.pdbx_seq_one_letter_code
_entity_poly.pdbx_strand_id
1 'polypeptide(L)'
;MAQEKAARAQQLAQEKAAREQRLVEEKAAWEQKLARREAEWDRSQREWEKQYQALTAVVDRTSRGIDGLNGRWGKFVENFVEPAVVRLFQARGIPVTETAQRVKQTRGEFAMEIDILAENGDVAVAVEVKSHLTQDAVDEFLGNLVNFKRAFPKYQAYQIY
;
A
#
# COMPACT_ATOMS: atom_id res chain seq x y z
N MET A 1 19.15 18.32 -58.72
CA MET A 1 18.48 17.02 -58.48
C MET A 1 19.28 16.05 -57.60
N ALA A 2 20.48 15.58 -57.99
CA ALA A 2 21.22 14.57 -57.19
C ALA A 2 21.84 15.13 -55.89
N GLN A 3 22.48 16.30 -55.95
CA GLN A 3 23.09 16.96 -54.78
C GLN A 3 22.04 17.41 -53.73
N GLU A 4 20.88 17.83 -54.20
CA GLU A 4 19.76 18.29 -53.37
C GLU A 4 19.08 17.13 -52.61
N LYS A 5 18.97 15.95 -53.26
CA LYS A 5 18.53 14.71 -52.60
C LYS A 5 19.54 14.24 -51.53
N ALA A 6 20.84 14.36 -51.80
CA ALA A 6 21.88 13.99 -50.85
C ALA A 6 21.89 14.90 -49.61
N ALA A 7 21.74 16.22 -49.79
CA ALA A 7 21.65 17.18 -48.70
C ALA A 7 20.41 16.94 -47.82
N ARG A 8 19.26 16.65 -48.43
CA ARG A 8 18.02 16.33 -47.70
C ARG A 8 18.12 15.02 -46.92
N ALA A 9 18.79 14.01 -47.47
CA ALA A 9 19.05 12.75 -46.79
C ALA A 9 19.99 12.94 -45.57
N GLN A 10 21.02 13.78 -45.69
CA GLN A 10 21.89 14.14 -44.56
C GLN A 10 21.13 14.89 -43.47
N GLN A 11 20.28 15.87 -43.82
CA GLN A 11 19.45 16.57 -42.84
C GLN A 11 18.50 15.62 -42.09
N LEU A 12 17.81 14.73 -42.81
CA LEU A 12 16.95 13.71 -42.21
C LEU A 12 17.72 12.77 -41.28
N ALA A 13 18.94 12.37 -41.64
CA ALA A 13 19.79 11.54 -40.80
C ALA A 13 20.24 12.27 -39.53
N GLN A 14 20.62 13.55 -39.64
CA GLN A 14 20.98 14.39 -38.49
C GLN A 14 19.78 14.63 -37.56
N GLU A 15 18.60 14.91 -38.12
CA GLU A 15 17.38 15.11 -37.35
C GLU A 15 16.95 13.84 -36.61
N LYS A 16 17.07 12.68 -37.28
CA LYS A 16 16.79 11.38 -36.66
C LYS A 16 17.78 11.08 -35.53
N ALA A 17 19.07 11.30 -35.74
CA ALA A 17 20.10 11.12 -34.70
C ALA A 17 19.86 12.06 -33.50
N ALA A 18 19.52 13.33 -33.75
CA ALA A 18 19.21 14.28 -32.69
C ALA A 18 17.91 13.94 -31.93
N ARG A 19 16.94 13.30 -32.59
CA ARG A 19 15.72 12.79 -31.94
C ARG A 19 16.01 11.54 -31.09
N GLU A 20 16.82 10.62 -31.60
CA GLU A 20 17.24 9.43 -30.86
C GLU A 20 18.04 9.82 -29.60
N GLN A 21 18.97 10.78 -29.71
CA GLN A 21 19.69 11.32 -28.55
C GLN A 21 18.75 11.92 -27.51
N ARG A 22 17.78 12.75 -27.94
CA ARG A 22 16.79 13.33 -27.02
C ARG A 22 15.95 12.28 -26.29
N LEU A 23 15.54 11.22 -26.98
CA LEU A 23 14.79 10.12 -26.35
C LEU A 23 15.64 9.35 -25.33
N VAL A 24 16.93 9.15 -25.61
CA VAL A 24 17.86 8.52 -24.66
C VAL A 24 18.06 9.41 -23.43
N GLU A 25 18.25 10.71 -23.61
CA GLU A 25 18.37 11.68 -22.51
C GLU A 25 17.09 11.76 -21.66
N GLU A 26 15.92 11.82 -22.30
CA GLU A 26 14.62 11.84 -21.61
C GLU A 26 14.39 10.56 -20.81
N LYS A 27 14.70 9.40 -21.40
CA LYS A 27 14.61 8.11 -20.71
C LYS A 27 15.56 8.05 -19.51
N ALA A 28 16.81 8.47 -19.66
CA ALA A 28 17.79 8.49 -18.58
C ALA A 28 17.36 9.46 -17.45
N ALA A 29 16.83 10.63 -17.78
CA ALA A 29 16.28 11.57 -16.81
C ALA A 29 15.06 10.99 -16.07
N TRP A 30 14.20 10.27 -16.77
CA TRP A 30 13.05 9.59 -16.19
C TRP A 30 13.46 8.48 -15.22
N GLU A 31 14.41 7.64 -15.62
CA GLU A 31 14.97 6.57 -14.77
C GLU A 31 15.62 7.15 -13.50
N GLN A 32 16.41 8.22 -13.62
CA GLN A 32 16.98 8.90 -12.45
C GLN A 32 15.91 9.47 -11.52
N LYS A 33 14.85 10.07 -12.07
CA LYS A 33 13.74 10.61 -11.28
C LYS A 33 12.99 9.51 -10.54
N LEU A 34 12.78 8.36 -11.17
CA LEU A 34 12.14 7.20 -10.56
C LEU A 34 13.00 6.65 -9.41
N ALA A 35 14.29 6.44 -9.64
CA ALA A 35 15.22 5.96 -8.62
C ALA A 35 15.31 6.90 -7.41
N ARG A 36 15.31 8.22 -7.64
CA ARG A 36 15.28 9.22 -6.54
C ARG A 36 14.01 9.11 -5.71
N ARG A 37 12.85 9.00 -6.36
CA ARG A 37 11.56 8.84 -5.67
C ARG A 37 11.52 7.55 -4.84
N GLU A 38 12.05 6.46 -5.37
CA GLU A 38 12.13 5.18 -4.66
C GLU A 38 13.06 5.29 -3.45
N ALA A 39 14.23 5.91 -3.59
CA ALA A 39 15.16 6.12 -2.47
C ALA A 39 14.63 7.11 -1.40
N GLU A 40 13.85 8.12 -1.79
CA GLU A 40 13.14 9.02 -0.86
C GLU A 40 12.03 8.29 -0.12
N TRP A 41 11.28 7.44 -0.83
CA TRP A 41 10.25 6.58 -0.25
C TRP A 41 10.84 5.64 0.80
N ASP A 42 11.90 4.92 0.48
CA ASP A 42 12.54 3.98 1.39
C ASP A 42 13.07 4.68 2.65
N ARG A 43 13.61 5.89 2.51
CA ARG A 43 14.05 6.69 3.66
C ARG A 43 12.88 7.10 4.54
N SER A 44 11.80 7.61 3.94
CA SER A 44 10.59 7.98 4.66
C SER A 44 9.98 6.79 5.41
N GLN A 45 9.99 5.59 4.81
CA GLN A 45 9.52 4.35 5.45
C GLN A 45 10.36 3.97 6.67
N ARG A 46 11.70 4.05 6.57
CA ARG A 46 12.60 3.73 7.69
C ARG A 46 12.48 4.73 8.85
N GLU A 47 12.31 6.01 8.54
CA GLU A 47 12.09 7.04 9.55
C GLU A 47 10.73 6.86 10.25
N TRP A 48 9.70 6.52 9.47
CA TRP A 48 8.37 6.20 9.96
C TRP A 48 8.39 5.02 10.93
N GLU A 49 9.04 3.91 10.56
CA GLU A 49 9.17 2.73 11.40
C GLU A 49 9.81 3.06 12.76
N LYS A 50 10.88 3.87 12.75
CA LYS A 50 11.54 4.31 13.99
C LYS A 50 10.63 5.15 14.88
N GLN A 51 9.93 6.13 14.30
CA GLN A 51 9.01 6.99 15.04
C GLN A 51 7.84 6.19 15.60
N TYR A 52 7.31 5.25 14.82
CA TYR A 52 6.25 4.35 15.23
C TYR A 52 6.68 3.48 16.42
N GLN A 53 7.82 2.80 16.33
CA GLN A 53 8.34 1.97 17.44
C GLN A 53 8.58 2.80 18.71
N ALA A 54 9.13 4.01 18.58
CA ALA A 54 9.36 4.89 19.72
C ALA A 54 8.04 5.31 20.38
N LEU A 55 7.03 5.67 19.58
CA LEU A 55 5.70 6.03 20.07
C LEU A 55 5.02 4.85 20.78
N THR A 56 5.03 3.67 20.15
CA THR A 56 4.43 2.46 20.71
C THR A 56 5.08 2.07 22.03
N ALA A 57 6.42 2.17 22.15
CA ALA A 57 7.11 1.89 23.40
C ALA A 57 6.76 2.85 24.55
N VAL A 58 6.57 4.14 24.25
CA VAL A 58 6.11 5.13 25.23
C VAL A 58 4.70 4.79 25.70
N VAL A 59 3.80 4.48 24.76
CA VAL A 59 2.40 4.22 25.08
C VAL A 59 2.22 2.89 25.80
N ASP A 60 2.95 1.83 25.44
CA ASP A 60 2.93 0.55 26.16
C ASP A 60 3.37 0.70 27.61
N ARG A 61 4.32 1.60 27.89
CA ARG A 61 4.74 1.92 29.26
C ARG A 61 3.64 2.63 30.04
N THR A 62 2.86 3.48 29.39
CA THR A 62 1.76 4.25 30.01
C THR A 62 0.46 3.46 30.11
N SER A 63 0.21 2.52 29.19
CA SER A 63 -1.07 1.80 29.07
C SER A 63 -1.20 0.60 30.01
N ARG A 64 -0.09 0.04 30.49
CA ARG A 64 -0.06 -1.11 31.42
C ARG A 64 -0.77 -0.90 32.77
N GLY A 65 -1.28 0.31 33.05
CA GLY A 65 -2.00 0.61 34.30
C GLY A 65 -3.50 0.88 34.15
N ILE A 66 -4.07 0.92 32.93
CA ILE A 66 -5.47 1.34 32.72
C ILE A 66 -6.12 0.51 31.60
N ASP A 67 -7.04 -0.39 31.93
CA ASP A 67 -7.78 -1.23 30.96
C ASP A 67 -8.53 -0.42 29.88
N GLY A 68 -8.93 0.81 30.20
CA GLY A 68 -9.55 1.74 29.24
C GLY A 68 -8.62 2.28 28.15
N LEU A 69 -7.30 2.12 28.27
CA LEU A 69 -6.33 2.53 27.26
C LEU A 69 -6.15 1.49 26.15
N ASN A 70 -6.30 0.20 26.41
CA ASN A 70 -6.06 -0.84 25.40
C ASN A 70 -6.99 -0.71 24.18
N GLY A 71 -8.29 -0.49 24.39
CA GLY A 71 -9.23 -0.29 23.28
C GLY A 71 -9.07 1.05 22.56
N ARG A 72 -8.69 2.12 23.29
CA ARG A 72 -8.41 3.44 22.70
C ARG A 72 -7.10 3.44 21.92
N TRP A 73 -6.14 2.64 22.37
CA TRP A 73 -4.85 2.46 21.71
C TRP A 73 -5.00 1.69 20.41
N GLY A 74 -5.72 0.56 20.41
CA GLY A 74 -6.05 -0.17 19.17
C GLY A 74 -6.64 0.77 18.11
N LYS A 75 -7.67 1.54 18.49
CA LYS A 75 -8.29 2.54 17.61
C LYS A 75 -7.32 3.64 17.15
N PHE A 76 -6.39 4.07 17.99
CA PHE A 76 -5.38 5.06 17.59
C PHE A 76 -4.45 4.49 16.52
N VAL A 77 -3.97 3.26 16.70
CA VAL A 77 -3.10 2.60 15.71
C VAL A 77 -3.88 2.35 14.41
N GLU A 78 -5.14 1.89 14.49
CA GLU A 78 -6.04 1.75 13.33
C GLU A 78 -6.14 3.07 12.53
N ASN A 79 -6.40 4.20 13.22
CA ASN A 79 -6.51 5.53 12.60
C ASN A 79 -5.19 6.04 12.01
N PHE A 80 -4.06 5.59 12.55
CA PHE A 80 -2.75 5.98 12.06
C PHE A 80 -2.34 5.19 10.81
N VAL A 81 -2.74 3.92 10.72
CA VAL A 81 -2.42 3.02 9.61
C VAL A 81 -3.32 3.27 8.39
N GLU A 82 -4.62 3.48 8.61
CA GLU A 82 -5.62 3.58 7.54
C GLU A 82 -5.27 4.55 6.39
N PRO A 83 -4.76 5.77 6.63
CA PRO A 83 -4.43 6.71 5.55
C PRO A 83 -3.35 6.20 4.57
N ALA A 84 -2.52 5.25 4.98
CA ALA A 84 -1.46 4.69 4.14
C ALA A 84 -1.90 3.46 3.35
N VAL A 85 -2.99 2.80 3.74
CA VAL A 85 -3.40 1.47 3.25
C VAL A 85 -3.57 1.43 1.74
N VAL A 86 -4.34 2.37 1.16
CA VAL A 86 -4.58 2.43 -0.29
C VAL A 86 -3.26 2.54 -1.06
N ARG A 87 -2.41 3.49 -0.65
CA ARG A 87 -1.11 3.75 -1.29
C ARG A 87 -0.18 2.54 -1.20
N LEU A 88 -0.14 1.87 -0.05
CA LEU A 88 0.71 0.69 0.19
C LEU A 88 0.32 -0.49 -0.72
N PHE A 89 -0.97 -0.76 -0.87
CA PHE A 89 -1.44 -1.89 -1.68
C PHE A 89 -1.37 -1.58 -3.18
N GLN A 90 -1.67 -0.35 -3.59
CA GLN A 90 -1.47 0.07 -4.99
C GLN A 90 0.00 -0.03 -5.43
N ALA A 91 0.95 0.32 -4.56
CA ALA A 91 2.38 0.15 -4.82
C ALA A 91 2.78 -1.33 -5.04
N ARG A 92 1.99 -2.28 -4.53
CA ARG A 92 2.16 -3.73 -4.72
C ARG A 92 1.32 -4.30 -5.88
N GLY A 93 0.69 -3.44 -6.67
CA GLY A 93 -0.16 -3.85 -7.80
C GLY A 93 -1.57 -4.31 -7.41
N ILE A 94 -2.02 -4.03 -6.19
CA ILE A 94 -3.37 -4.35 -5.72
C ILE A 94 -4.24 -3.08 -5.83
N PRO A 95 -5.23 -3.04 -6.75
CA PRO A 95 -5.87 -1.79 -7.18
C PRO A 95 -7.02 -1.32 -6.26
N VAL A 96 -6.88 -1.43 -4.93
CA VAL A 96 -7.86 -0.91 -3.98
C VAL A 96 -7.94 0.62 -4.04
N THR A 97 -9.11 1.19 -3.77
CA THR A 97 -9.36 2.64 -3.90
C THR A 97 -10.03 3.27 -2.68
N GLU A 98 -10.74 2.48 -1.88
CA GLU A 98 -11.45 2.96 -0.69
C GLU A 98 -11.10 2.10 0.54
N THR A 99 -11.27 2.68 1.73
CA THR A 99 -11.06 2.02 3.02
C THR A 99 -12.28 2.17 3.91
N ALA A 100 -12.54 1.14 4.72
CA ALA A 100 -13.50 1.19 5.82
C ALA A 100 -12.84 0.61 7.07
N GLN A 101 -12.92 1.33 8.19
CA GLN A 101 -12.40 0.87 9.48
C GLN A 101 -13.46 0.08 10.25
N ARG A 102 -13.01 -0.90 11.03
CA ARG A 102 -13.81 -1.68 12.00
C ARG A 102 -15.04 -2.31 11.38
N VAL A 103 -14.85 -2.96 10.23
CA VAL A 103 -15.92 -3.64 9.51
C VAL A 103 -16.31 -4.89 10.28
N LYS A 104 -17.51 -4.87 10.88
CA LYS A 104 -18.04 -5.96 11.69
C LYS A 104 -19.22 -6.63 11.01
N GLN A 105 -19.33 -7.93 11.19
CA GLN A 105 -20.52 -8.67 10.82
C GLN A 105 -20.78 -9.81 11.80
N THR A 106 -22.06 -10.01 12.12
CA THR A 106 -22.54 -11.13 12.91
C THR A 106 -23.63 -11.83 12.13
N ARG A 107 -23.39 -13.06 11.69
CA ARG A 107 -24.32 -13.85 10.90
C ARG A 107 -24.36 -15.30 11.39
N GLY A 108 -25.43 -15.65 12.10
CA GLY A 108 -25.54 -16.95 12.75
C GLY A 108 -24.41 -17.10 13.78
N GLU A 109 -23.60 -18.14 13.62
CA GLU A 109 -22.42 -18.42 14.45
C GLU A 109 -21.16 -17.65 14.03
N PHE A 110 -21.17 -16.97 12.88
CA PHE A 110 -20.01 -16.24 12.37
C PHE A 110 -20.03 -14.79 12.87
N ALA A 111 -19.19 -14.47 13.84
CA ALA A 111 -18.86 -13.10 14.22
C ALA A 111 -17.45 -12.78 13.72
N MET A 112 -17.32 -11.72 12.93
CA MET A 112 -16.02 -11.28 12.41
C MET A 112 -15.91 -9.76 12.45
N GLU A 113 -14.73 -9.29 12.82
CA GLU A 113 -14.32 -7.90 12.75
C GLU A 113 -13.02 -7.83 11.97
N ILE A 114 -12.93 -6.84 11.08
CA ILE A 114 -11.72 -6.51 10.33
C ILE A 114 -11.37 -5.07 10.67
N ASP A 115 -10.14 -4.83 11.13
CA ASP A 115 -9.69 -3.51 11.58
C ASP A 115 -9.75 -2.49 10.45
N ILE A 116 -9.23 -2.83 9.26
CA ILE A 116 -9.35 -2.02 8.05
C ILE A 116 -9.64 -2.92 6.85
N LEU A 117 -10.67 -2.60 6.09
CA LEU A 117 -10.98 -3.26 4.83
C LEU A 117 -10.74 -2.28 3.69
N ALA A 118 -9.88 -2.63 2.74
CA ALA A 118 -9.67 -1.84 1.53
C ALA A 118 -10.30 -2.53 0.33
N GLU A 119 -10.99 -1.81 -0.55
CA GLU A 119 -11.66 -2.42 -1.70
C GLU A 119 -11.74 -1.48 -2.92
N ASN A 120 -12.20 -2.02 -4.05
CA ASN A 120 -12.52 -1.25 -5.27
C ASN A 120 -13.74 -1.79 -6.05
N GLY A 121 -14.52 -2.70 -5.47
CA GLY A 121 -15.65 -3.35 -6.14
C GLY A 121 -15.36 -4.73 -6.74
N ASP A 122 -14.09 -5.06 -7.02
CA ASP A 122 -13.66 -6.36 -7.57
C ASP A 122 -12.62 -7.07 -6.68
N VAL A 123 -11.80 -6.28 -5.99
CA VAL A 123 -10.73 -6.70 -5.10
C VAL A 123 -10.99 -6.15 -3.71
N ALA A 124 -10.76 -6.96 -2.68
CA ALA A 124 -10.73 -6.51 -1.30
C ALA A 124 -9.48 -7.03 -0.58
N VAL A 125 -8.99 -6.24 0.37
CA VAL A 125 -7.84 -6.58 1.23
C VAL A 125 -8.28 -6.44 2.68
N ALA A 126 -8.20 -7.53 3.43
CA ALA A 126 -8.48 -7.52 4.86
C ALA A 126 -7.19 -7.21 5.63
N VAL A 127 -7.20 -6.15 6.44
CA VAL A 127 -6.02 -5.70 7.18
C VAL A 127 -6.30 -5.80 8.67
N GLU A 128 -5.46 -6.57 9.36
CA GLU A 128 -5.36 -6.60 10.82
C GLU A 128 -4.26 -5.65 11.27
N VAL A 129 -4.53 -4.83 12.30
CA VAL A 129 -3.59 -3.84 12.82
C VAL A 129 -3.11 -4.29 14.19
N LYS A 130 -1.79 -4.53 14.32
CA LYS A 130 -1.16 -4.87 15.60
C LYS A 130 -0.10 -3.83 15.96
N SER A 131 -0.05 -3.45 17.23
CA SER A 131 1.06 -2.66 17.77
C SER A 131 2.37 -3.45 17.75
N HIS A 132 2.29 -4.75 18.00
CA HIS A 132 3.40 -5.71 17.92
C HIS A 132 2.94 -6.96 17.19
N LEU A 133 3.62 -7.31 16.10
CA LEU A 133 3.32 -8.52 15.34
C LEU A 133 3.93 -9.75 16.01
N THR A 134 3.13 -10.78 16.25
CA THR A 134 3.56 -12.09 16.74
C THR A 134 3.12 -13.18 15.76
N GLN A 135 3.78 -14.33 15.77
CA GLN A 135 3.36 -15.48 14.96
C GLN A 135 1.93 -15.92 15.31
N ASP A 136 1.61 -16.01 16.60
CA ASP A 136 0.27 -16.37 17.07
C ASP A 136 -0.82 -15.43 16.52
N ALA A 137 -0.55 -14.12 16.48
CA ALA A 137 -1.49 -13.14 15.91
C ALA A 137 -1.69 -13.32 14.40
N VAL A 138 -0.64 -13.74 13.68
CA VAL A 138 -0.75 -14.06 12.25
C VAL A 138 -1.61 -15.31 12.05
N ASP A 139 -1.33 -16.37 12.82
CA ASP A 139 -2.05 -17.65 12.70
C ASP A 139 -3.53 -17.51 13.08
N GLU A 140 -3.83 -16.73 14.12
CA GLU A 140 -5.19 -16.39 14.51
C GLU A 140 -5.94 -15.64 13.39
N PHE A 141 -5.31 -14.62 12.81
CA PHE A 141 -5.92 -13.85 11.73
C PHE A 141 -6.16 -14.69 10.48
N LEU A 142 -5.20 -15.53 10.08
CA LEU A 142 -5.37 -16.47 8.97
C LEU A 142 -6.50 -17.47 9.22
N GLY A 143 -6.59 -18.01 10.44
CA GLY A 143 -7.69 -18.88 10.85
C GLY A 143 -9.05 -18.20 10.76
N ASN A 144 -9.15 -16.93 11.18
CA ASN A 144 -10.36 -16.14 11.07
C ASN A 144 -10.73 -15.89 9.59
N LEU A 145 -9.77 -15.54 8.74
CA LEU A 145 -9.99 -15.25 7.32
C LEU A 145 -10.59 -16.41 6.52
N VAL A 146 -10.41 -17.66 6.96
CA VAL A 146 -11.06 -18.84 6.34
C VAL A 146 -12.58 -18.66 6.24
N ASN A 147 -13.19 -17.96 7.21
CA ASN A 147 -14.62 -17.73 7.25
C ASN A 147 -15.03 -16.37 6.65
N PHE A 148 -14.12 -15.59 6.07
CA PHE A 148 -14.38 -14.22 5.62
C PHE A 148 -15.57 -14.12 4.68
N LYS A 149 -15.60 -14.90 3.60
CA LYS A 149 -16.72 -14.87 2.63
C LYS A 149 -18.04 -15.38 3.20
N ARG A 150 -17.99 -16.25 4.23
CA ARG A 150 -19.20 -16.72 4.94
C ARG A 150 -19.76 -15.63 5.85
N ALA A 151 -18.89 -14.92 6.54
CA ALA A 151 -19.24 -13.77 7.37
C ALA A 151 -19.72 -12.60 6.50
N PHE A 152 -19.05 -12.32 5.37
CA PHE A 152 -19.36 -11.22 4.45
C PHE A 152 -19.73 -11.70 3.03
N PRO A 153 -20.97 -12.21 2.81
CA PRO A 153 -21.40 -12.71 1.50
C PRO A 153 -21.35 -11.70 0.35
N LYS A 154 -21.36 -10.38 0.64
CA LYS A 154 -21.20 -9.34 -0.38
C LYS A 154 -19.87 -9.45 -1.14
N TYR A 155 -18.85 -10.06 -0.52
CA TYR A 155 -17.51 -10.26 -1.09
C TYR A 155 -17.33 -11.62 -1.78
N GLN A 156 -18.41 -12.36 -2.05
CA GLN A 156 -18.32 -13.71 -2.62
C GLN A 156 -17.55 -13.73 -3.95
N ALA A 157 -17.84 -12.76 -4.82
CA ALA A 157 -17.22 -12.62 -6.14
C ALA A 157 -15.86 -11.90 -6.12
N TYR A 158 -15.48 -11.31 -4.98
CA TYR A 158 -14.26 -10.49 -4.91
C TYR A 158 -13.03 -11.39 -4.83
N GLN A 159 -11.94 -10.91 -5.41
CA GLN A 159 -10.62 -11.43 -5.10
C GLN A 159 -10.18 -10.85 -3.75
N ILE A 160 -9.86 -11.73 -2.80
CA ILE A 160 -9.48 -11.35 -1.43
C ILE A 160 -7.99 -11.55 -1.25
N TYR A 161 -7.35 -10.55 -0.66
CA TYR A 161 -5.97 -10.57 -0.20
C TYR A 161 -5.88 -10.43 1.32
#